data_AF-A0A1H4K2Y6-F1
#
_entry.id   AF-A0A1H4K2Y6-F1
#
_cell.length_a   1.000
_cell.length_b   1.000
_cell.length_c   1.000
_cell.angle_alpha   90.00
_cell.angle_beta   90.00
_cell.angle_gamma   90.00
#
_symmetry.space_group_name_H-M   'P 1'
#
loop_
_entity.id
_entity.type
_entity.pdbx_description
1 polymer ?
#
loop_
_entity_poly.entity_id
_entity_poly.type
_entity_poly.pdbx_seq_one_letter_code
_entity_poly.pdbx_strand_id
1 'polypeptide(L)'
;MGHNGVMSQPALAPRNAFVGVLVVWAVAFLASIAVGIFVAEEWRVPWLLVAFGGVVLLSFAVQLRYGRTEGFIFRVGGSALGALLLMGVISVGFGLAALVT
;
A
#
# COMPACT_ATOMS: atom_id res chain seq x y z
N MET A 1 36.55 11.79 32.18
CA MET A 1 36.79 11.03 30.93
C MET A 1 35.58 10.14 30.67
N GLY A 2 34.63 10.61 29.86
CA GLY A 2 33.44 9.84 29.49
C GLY A 2 33.77 8.87 28.36
N HIS A 3 33.77 7.57 28.65
CA HIS A 3 33.89 6.53 27.64
C HIS A 3 32.50 6.25 27.08
N ASN A 4 32.03 7.12 26.18
CA ASN A 4 30.87 6.85 25.36
C ASN A 4 31.30 5.87 24.27
N GLY A 5 31.33 4.58 24.63
CA GLY A 5 31.52 3.49 23.68
C GLY A 5 30.61 3.73 22.49
N VAL A 6 31.21 3.75 21.31
CA VAL A 6 30.54 3.89 20.03
C VAL A 6 29.55 2.74 19.93
N MET A 7 28.29 3.00 20.32
CA MET A 7 27.16 2.10 20.17
C MET A 7 26.91 1.96 18.67
N SER A 8 27.73 1.15 18.03
CA SER A 8 27.44 0.59 16.72
C SER A 8 26.24 -0.31 16.92
N GLN A 9 25.05 0.23 16.63
CA GLN A 9 23.81 -0.53 16.57
C GLN A 9 24.13 -1.83 15.83
N PRO A 10 23.85 -3.01 16.41
CA PRO A 10 24.08 -4.24 15.69
C PRO A 10 23.28 -4.13 14.39
N ALA A 11 23.97 -4.22 13.24
CA ALA A 11 23.31 -4.36 11.95
C ALA A 11 22.57 -5.70 11.94
N LEU A 12 21.42 -5.73 12.61
CA LEU A 12 20.48 -6.84 12.61
C LEU A 12 20.09 -7.04 11.16
N ALA A 13 20.45 -8.21 10.61
CA ALA A 13 20.25 -8.58 9.22
C ALA A 13 18.87 -8.12 8.70
N PRO A 14 18.78 -7.52 7.49
CA PRO A 14 17.56 -6.86 7.04
C PRO A 14 16.44 -7.89 6.93
N ARG A 15 15.54 -7.95 7.92
CA ARG A 15 14.28 -8.68 7.81
C ARG A 15 13.38 -7.82 6.93
N ASN A 16 13.55 -7.97 5.62
CA ASN A 16 12.78 -7.43 4.49
C ASN A 16 11.49 -6.67 4.85
N ALA A 17 11.67 -5.46 5.39
CA ALA A 17 10.59 -4.53 5.74
C ALA A 17 9.74 -4.11 4.52
N PHE A 18 10.24 -4.36 3.31
CA PHE A 18 9.57 -4.16 2.03
C PHE A 18 8.47 -5.18 1.73
N VAL A 19 8.47 -6.36 2.37
CA VAL A 19 7.41 -7.37 2.17
C VAL A 19 6.04 -6.81 2.54
N GLY A 20 5.96 -6.02 3.62
CA GLY A 20 4.71 -5.38 4.03
C GLY A 20 4.15 -4.42 2.96
N VAL A 21 5.03 -3.69 2.27
CA VAL A 21 4.62 -2.78 1.18
C VAL A 21 4.05 -3.57 0.00
N LEU A 22 4.73 -4.63 -0.41
CA LEU A 22 4.30 -5.49 -1.52
C LEU A 22 2.95 -6.18 -1.23
N VAL A 23 2.72 -6.58 0.01
CA VAL A 23 1.42 -7.16 0.44
C VAL A 23 0.29 -6.14 0.26
N VAL A 24 0.50 -4.88 0.69
CA VAL A 24 -0.50 -3.82 0.53
C VAL A 24 -0.81 -3.57 -0.96
N TRP A 25 0.22 -3.57 -1.81
CA TRP A 25 0.05 -3.40 -3.25
C TRP A 25 -0.72 -4.55 -3.89
N ALA A 26 -0.42 -5.80 -3.51
CA ALA A 26 -1.16 -6.95 -3.99
C ALA A 26 -2.65 -6.88 -3.60
N VAL A 27 -2.97 -6.42 -2.39
CA VAL A 27 -4.35 -6.24 -1.95
C VAL A 27 -5.03 -5.10 -2.71
N ALA A 28 -4.35 -3.97 -2.92
CA ALA A 28 -4.88 -2.86 -3.72
C ALA A 28 -5.20 -3.29 -5.16
N PHE A 29 -4.31 -4.06 -5.77
CA PHE A 29 -4.48 -4.63 -7.11
C PHE A 29 -5.76 -5.48 -7.20
N LEU A 30 -5.88 -6.46 -6.29
CA LEU A 30 -7.02 -7.38 -6.26
C LEU A 30 -8.33 -6.64 -5.97
N ALA A 31 -8.32 -5.65 -5.08
CA ALA A 31 -9.48 -4.83 -4.78
C ALA A 31 -9.95 -4.02 -6.00
N SER A 32 -9.03 -3.39 -6.74
CA SER A 32 -9.38 -2.66 -7.96
C SER A 32 -9.93 -3.56 -9.06
N ILE A 33 -9.36 -4.75 -9.25
CA ILE A 33 -9.90 -5.72 -10.21
C ILE A 33 -11.30 -6.17 -9.78
N ALA A 34 -11.49 -6.49 -8.50
CA ALA A 34 -12.78 -6.90 -7.98
C ALA A 34 -13.84 -5.80 -8.20
N VAL A 35 -13.51 -4.53 -7.92
CA VAL A 35 -14.43 -3.42 -8.19
C VAL A 35 -14.73 -3.29 -9.68
N GLY A 36 -13.72 -3.35 -10.55
CA GLY A 36 -13.94 -3.26 -11.99
C GLY A 36 -14.83 -4.37 -12.57
N ILE A 37 -14.72 -5.59 -12.03
CA ILE A 37 -15.49 -6.76 -12.49
C ILE A 37 -16.90 -6.81 -11.88
N PHE A 38 -17.04 -6.59 -10.57
CA PHE A 38 -18.28 -6.86 -9.84
C PHE A 38 -19.17 -5.63 -9.64
N VAL A 39 -18.66 -4.41 -9.81
CA VAL A 39 -19.40 -3.17 -9.56
C VAL A 39 -19.82 -2.50 -10.86
N ALA A 40 -21.09 -2.12 -10.93
CA ALA A 40 -21.66 -1.36 -12.03
C ALA A 40 -20.94 -0.01 -12.19
N GLU A 41 -20.81 0.46 -13.43
CA GLU A 41 -19.94 1.58 -13.80
C GLU A 41 -20.19 2.86 -13.00
N GLU A 42 -21.46 3.21 -12.82
CA GLU A 42 -21.93 4.36 -12.02
C GLU A 42 -21.46 4.34 -10.55
N TRP A 43 -21.18 3.16 -9.99
CA TRP A 43 -20.76 3.00 -8.59
C TRP A 43 -19.27 2.67 -8.42
N ARG A 44 -18.51 2.49 -9.51
CA ARG A 44 -17.10 2.08 -9.44
C ARG A 44 -16.24 3.07 -8.66
N VAL A 45 -16.39 4.38 -8.93
CA VAL A 45 -15.56 5.42 -8.29
C VAL A 45 -15.79 5.47 -6.77
N PRO A 46 -17.05 5.53 -6.26
CA PRO A 46 -17.30 5.42 -4.82
C PRO A 46 -16.69 4.16 -4.18
N TRP A 47 -16.86 2.99 -4.80
CA TRP A 47 -16.33 1.73 -4.26
C TRP A 47 -14.80 1.65 -4.31
N LEU A 48 -14.15 2.25 -5.32
CA LEU A 48 -12.69 2.39 -5.37
C LEU A 48 -12.18 3.27 -4.22
N LEU A 49 -12.89 4.34 -3.86
CA LEU A 49 -12.52 5.19 -2.72
C LEU A 49 -12.66 4.45 -1.38
N VAL A 50 -13.74 3.67 -1.21
CA VAL A 50 -13.93 2.81 -0.03
C VAL A 50 -12.81 1.77 0.06
N ALA A 51 -12.49 1.09 -1.04
CA ALA A 51 -11.40 0.13 -1.11
C ALA A 51 -10.05 0.79 -0.78
N PHE A 52 -9.79 1.99 -1.31
CA PHE A 52 -8.57 2.74 -1.02
C PHE A 52 -8.46 3.08 0.48
N GLY A 53 -9.54 3.52 1.11
CA GLY A 53 -9.59 3.73 2.57
C GLY A 53 -9.23 2.46 3.35
N GLY A 54 -9.79 1.31 2.94
CA GLY A 54 -9.45 0.01 3.52
C GLY A 54 -7.98 -0.38 3.35
N VAL A 55 -7.40 -0.13 2.17
CA VAL A 55 -5.98 -0.39 1.87
C VAL A 55 -5.05 0.50 2.70
N VAL A 56 -5.43 1.77 2.93
CA VAL A 56 -4.68 2.67 3.81
C VAL A 56 -4.68 2.13 5.25
N LEU A 57 -5.83 1.71 5.78
CA LEU A 57 -5.91 1.10 7.12
C LEU A 57 -5.11 -0.21 7.20
N LEU A 58 -5.17 -1.04 6.17
CA LEU A 58 -4.36 -2.25 6.06
C LEU A 58 -2.86 -1.93 6.06
N SER A 59 -2.44 -0.89 5.34
CA SER A 59 -1.07 -0.41 5.36
C SER A 59 -0.64 -0.09 6.80
N PHE A 60 -1.41 0.70 7.55
CA PHE A 60 -1.10 0.94 8.96
C PHE A 60 -0.99 -0.36 9.76
N ALA A 61 -1.96 -1.27 9.66
CA ALA A 61 -1.96 -2.53 10.41
C ALA A 61 -0.75 -3.42 10.09
N VAL A 62 -0.42 -3.59 8.81
CA VAL A 62 0.73 -4.38 8.35
C VAL A 62 2.02 -3.76 8.84
N GLN A 63 2.19 -2.44 8.70
CA GLN A 63 3.42 -1.77 9.06
C GLN A 63 3.65 -1.72 10.57
N LEU A 64 2.59 -1.60 11.38
CA LEU A 64 2.64 -1.67 12.85
C LEU A 64 3.13 -3.03 13.34
N ARG A 65 2.71 -4.14 12.70
CA ARG A 65 3.12 -5.50 13.08
C ARG A 65 4.64 -5.74 12.96
N TYR A 66 5.33 -4.99 12.09
CA TYR A 66 6.78 -5.09 11.94
C TYR A 66 7.57 -4.38 13.07
N GLY A 67 6.93 -3.52 13.87
CA GLY A 67 7.44 -3.03 15.16
C GLY A 67 8.79 -2.29 15.12
N ARG A 68 9.21 -1.71 13.99
CA ARG A 68 10.40 -0.85 13.88
C ARG A 68 9.95 0.57 13.56
N THR A 69 10.35 1.52 14.40
CA THR A 69 9.99 2.94 14.26
C THR A 69 10.80 3.63 13.14
N GLU A 70 11.98 3.11 12.81
CA GLU A 70 12.79 3.60 11.69
C GLU A 70 12.11 3.33 10.34
N GLY A 71 11.89 4.41 9.57
CA GLY A 71 11.32 4.32 8.22
C GLY A 71 9.82 4.00 8.17
N PHE A 72 9.09 4.02 9.29
CA PHE A 72 7.66 3.74 9.34
C PHE A 72 6.85 4.66 8.41
N ILE A 73 7.06 5.97 8.51
CA ILE A 73 6.36 6.97 7.69
C ILE A 73 6.66 6.75 6.20
N PHE A 74 7.92 6.51 5.83
CA PHE A 74 8.30 6.25 4.44
C PHE A 74 7.65 4.98 3.88
N ARG A 75 7.58 3.90 4.67
CA ARG A 75 6.94 2.64 4.25
C ARG A 75 5.43 2.77 4.14
N VAL A 76 4.78 3.42 5.10
CA VAL A 76 3.33 3.67 5.07
C VAL A 76 2.98 4.59 3.90
N GLY A 77 3.72 5.69 3.74
CA GLY A 77 3.57 6.63 2.63
C GLY A 77 3.80 5.97 1.28
N GLY A 78 4.86 5.18 1.12
CA GLY A 78 5.13 4.42 -0.11
C GLY A 78 4.07 3.36 -0.41
N SER A 79 3.50 2.73 0.62
CA SER A 79 2.39 1.78 0.46
C SER A 79 1.11 2.48 0.00
N ALA A 80 0.77 3.63 0.60
CA ALA A 80 -0.41 4.41 0.25
C ALA A 80 -0.30 5.04 -1.14
N LEU A 81 0.83 5.66 -1.47
CA LEU A 81 1.08 6.24 -2.79
C LEU A 81 1.10 5.17 -3.89
N GLY A 82 1.77 4.03 -3.64
CA GLY A 82 1.81 2.92 -4.58
C GLY A 82 0.44 2.30 -4.80
N ALA A 83 -0.36 2.11 -3.74
CA ALA A 83 -1.74 1.67 -3.86
C ALA A 83 -2.58 2.65 -4.68
N LEU A 84 -2.50 3.96 -4.38
CA LEU A 84 -3.23 4.99 -5.12
C LEU A 84 -2.88 4.96 -6.61
N LEU A 85 -1.59 4.88 -6.93
CA LEU A 85 -1.10 4.78 -8.32
C LEU A 85 -1.64 3.53 -9.01
N LEU A 86 -1.52 2.36 -8.37
CA LEU A 86 -1.93 1.09 -8.95
C LEU A 86 -3.45 1.06 -9.22
N MET A 87 -4.23 1.48 -8.23
CA MET A 87 -5.68 1.56 -8.35
C MET A 87 -6.11 2.57 -9.42
N GLY A 88 -5.41 3.71 -9.52
CA GLY A 88 -5.63 4.72 -10.55
C GLY A 88 -5.37 4.20 -11.96
N VAL A 89 -4.24 3.52 -12.18
CA VAL A 89 -3.90 2.92 -13.48
C VAL A 89 -4.93 1.88 -13.91
N ILE A 90 -5.36 1.00 -12.99
CA ILE A 90 -6.39 0.01 -13.26
C ILE A 90 -7.73 0.70 -13.59
N SER A 91 -8.10 1.73 -12.83
CA SER A 91 -9.32 2.51 -13.06
C SER A 91 -9.32 3.16 -14.45
N VAL A 92 -8.20 3.74 -14.89
CA VAL A 92 -8.04 4.28 -16.25
C VAL A 92 -8.25 3.19 -17.29
N GLY A 93 -7.68 1.99 -17.10
CA GLY A 93 -7.89 0.86 -18.00
C GLY A 93 -9.37 0.49 -18.17
N PHE A 94 -10.12 0.40 -17.07
CA PHE A 94 -11.56 0.15 -17.11
C PHE A 94 -12.34 1.30 -17.76
N GLY A 95 -11.97 2.55 -17.45
CA GLY A 95 -12.59 3.73 -18.06
C GLY A 95 -12.39 3.78 -19.58
N LEU A 96 -11.18 3.47 -20.06
CA LEU A 96 -10.90 3.38 -21.49
C LEU A 96 -11.66 2.24 -22.16
N ALA A 97 -11.75 1.07 -21.51
CA ALA A 97 -12.50 -0.07 -22.04
C ALA A 97 -14.00 0.25 -22.21
N ALA A 98 -14.57 1.03 -21.29
CA ALA A 98 -15.95 1.48 -21.35
C ALA A 98 -16.23 2.45 -22.51
N LEU A 99 -15.22 3.16 -23.03
CA LEU A 99 -15.38 4.04 -24.20
C LEU A 99 -15.42 3.27 -25.54
N VAL A 100 -14.96 2.02 -25.56
CA VAL A 100 -14.81 1.21 -26.78
C VAL A 100 -15.92 0.15 -26.89
N THR A 101 -16.72 -0.05 -25.84
CA THR A 101 -17.82 -1.03 -25.78
C THR A 101 -19.15 -0.31 -25.79
#